data_AF-A0A8S8Y9H5-F1
#
_entry.id   AF-A0A8S8Y9H5-F1
#
_cell.length_a   1.000
_cell.length_b   1.000
_cell.length_c   1.000
_cell.angle_alpha   90.00
_cell.angle_beta   90.00
_cell.angle_gamma   90.00
#
_symmetry.space_group_name_H-M   'P 1'
#
loop_
_entity.id
_entity.type
_entity.pdbx_description
1 polymer ?
#
loop_
_entity_poly.entity_id
_entity_poly.type
_entity_poly.pdbx_seq_one_letter_code
_entity_poly.pdbx_strand_id
1 'polypeptide(L)'
;MFWNCAIIANANIRLTGGDPKFADGLNAAFKRLPVIIVWGIVAGTVGLLLKFLEGAARSSDHPAAAAMASVIHVIGGLAWWVMTFFMIPHLILEGKSVGDALKASKTTFFDTWGENIVSGLGISLVAFLFAIPILGLSIGLIIVAGPLGYVVAAVLFGLLITWVNTAEQVAVAALFRYAKDKKMPQIYQNQGMTVYTFGEAQTV
;
A
#
# COMPACT_ATOMS: atom_id res chain seq x y z
N MET A 1 -8.01 1.12 -6.13
CA MET A 1 -8.00 2.60 -6.17
C MET A 1 -9.21 3.21 -5.48
N PHE A 2 -10.44 3.06 -6.00
CA PHE A 2 -11.63 3.67 -5.37
C PHE A 2 -11.81 3.26 -3.90
N TRP A 3 -11.75 1.95 -3.59
CA TRP A 3 -11.82 1.46 -2.22
C TRP A 3 -10.66 1.93 -1.35
N ASN A 4 -9.44 1.93 -1.89
CA ASN A 4 -8.26 2.48 -1.23
C ASN A 4 -8.45 3.95 -0.85
N CYS A 5 -9.07 4.76 -1.73
CA CYS A 5 -9.43 6.14 -1.43
C CYS A 5 -10.40 6.21 -0.23
N ALA A 6 -11.42 5.36 -0.21
CA ALA A 6 -12.37 5.32 0.90
C ALA A 6 -11.70 4.92 2.23
N ILE A 7 -10.83 3.91 2.20
CA ILE A 7 -10.06 3.46 3.37
C ILE A 7 -9.16 4.59 3.88
N ILE A 8 -8.39 5.25 3.00
CA ILE A 8 -7.49 6.35 3.40
C ILE A 8 -8.28 7.54 3.95
N ALA A 9 -9.43 7.88 3.37
CA ALA A 9 -10.28 8.95 3.88
C ALA A 9 -10.77 8.66 5.31
N ASN A 10 -11.29 7.46 5.54
CA ASN A 10 -11.74 7.04 6.87
C ASN A 10 -10.58 6.92 7.87
N ALA A 11 -9.46 6.36 7.43
CA ALA A 11 -8.24 6.28 8.24
C ALA A 11 -7.80 7.69 8.66
N ASN A 12 -7.75 8.65 7.74
CA ASN A 12 -7.40 10.03 8.04
C ASN A 12 -8.35 10.65 9.08
N ILE A 13 -9.67 10.49 8.92
CA ILE A 13 -10.66 10.97 9.90
C ILE A 13 -10.37 10.42 11.29
N ARG A 14 -10.12 9.10 11.40
CA ARG A 14 -9.82 8.45 12.68
C ARG A 14 -8.49 8.90 13.27
N LEU A 15 -7.45 9.00 12.44
CA LEU A 15 -6.10 9.42 12.82
C LEU A 15 -6.07 10.86 13.34
N THR A 16 -7.02 11.71 12.91
CA THR A 16 -7.20 13.08 13.40
C THR A 16 -8.21 13.19 14.55
N GLY A 17 -8.56 12.08 15.22
CA GLY A 17 -9.42 12.08 16.41
C GLY A 17 -10.93 11.99 16.14
N GLY A 18 -11.35 11.92 14.87
CA GLY A 18 -12.75 11.72 14.50
C GLY A 18 -13.21 10.26 14.65
N ASP A 19 -14.50 10.04 14.36
CA ASP A 19 -15.13 8.72 14.31
C ASP A 19 -15.73 8.49 12.91
N PRO A 20 -15.02 7.77 12.01
CA PRO A 20 -15.45 7.63 10.63
C PRO A 20 -16.62 6.65 10.48
N LYS A 21 -17.61 7.03 9.67
CA LYS A 21 -18.66 6.11 9.21
C LYS A 21 -18.27 5.51 7.86
N PHE A 22 -18.90 4.40 7.50
CA PHE A 22 -18.74 3.80 6.16
C PHE A 22 -19.06 4.80 5.03
N ALA A 23 -20.11 5.61 5.21
CA ALA A 23 -20.55 6.59 4.24
C ALA A 23 -19.54 7.73 4.00
N ASP A 24 -18.72 8.08 5.01
CA ASP A 24 -17.77 9.19 4.89
C ASP A 24 -16.69 8.88 3.86
N GLY A 25 -16.08 7.70 3.97
CA GLY A 25 -15.07 7.21 3.03
C GLY A 25 -15.64 7.02 1.63
N LEU A 26 -16.85 6.47 1.54
CA LEU A 26 -17.53 6.27 0.26
C LEU A 26 -17.80 7.61 -0.45
N ASN A 27 -18.33 8.59 0.28
CA ASN A 27 -18.58 9.94 -0.23
C ASN A 27 -17.27 10.65 -0.65
N ALA A 28 -16.21 10.52 0.16
CA ALA A 28 -14.90 11.07 -0.17
C ALA A 28 -14.33 10.47 -1.47
N ALA A 29 -14.48 9.16 -1.67
CA ALA A 29 -14.06 8.49 -2.90
C ALA A 29 -14.89 8.93 -4.11
N PHE A 30 -16.21 9.05 -3.99
CA PHE A 30 -17.08 9.52 -5.07
C PHE A 30 -16.79 10.97 -5.49
N LYS A 31 -16.50 11.87 -4.55
CA LYS A 31 -16.07 13.25 -4.86
C LYS A 31 -14.80 13.32 -5.71
N ARG A 32 -13.99 12.26 -5.69
CA ARG A 32 -12.74 12.14 -6.45
C ARG A 32 -12.83 11.15 -7.60
N LEU A 33 -14.02 10.70 -7.97
CA LEU A 33 -14.21 9.73 -9.04
C LEU A 33 -13.58 10.16 -10.39
N PRO A 34 -13.68 11.44 -10.84
CA PRO A 34 -13.05 11.86 -12.09
C PRO A 34 -11.54 11.69 -12.09
N VAL A 35 -10.86 12.08 -11.00
CA VAL A 35 -9.40 11.95 -10.90
C VAL A 35 -8.96 10.49 -10.73
N ILE A 36 -9.77 9.66 -10.07
CA ILE A 36 -9.55 8.21 -9.96
C ILE A 36 -9.61 7.56 -11.35
N ILE A 37 -10.54 7.97 -12.21
CA ILE A 37 -10.65 7.45 -13.58
C ILE A 37 -9.43 7.85 -14.40
N VAL A 38 -9.05 9.14 -14.37
CA VAL A 38 -7.84 9.62 -15.07
C VAL A 38 -6.61 8.87 -14.59
N TRP A 39 -6.46 8.69 -13.29
CA TRP A 39 -5.37 7.88 -12.74
C TRP A 39 -5.42 6.43 -13.23
N GLY A 40 -6.60 5.80 -13.26
CA GLY A 40 -6.76 4.45 -13.78
C GLY A 40 -6.28 4.29 -15.22
N ILE A 41 -6.53 5.29 -16.07
CA ILE A 41 -6.02 5.34 -17.45
C ILE A 41 -4.50 5.43 -17.44
N VAL A 42 -3.92 6.38 -16.71
CA VAL A 42 -2.46 6.57 -16.63
C VAL A 42 -1.76 5.31 -16.10
N ALA A 43 -2.25 4.75 -15.00
CA ALA A 43 -1.72 3.54 -14.39
C ALA A 43 -1.84 2.33 -15.32
N GLY A 44 -2.97 2.21 -16.03
CA GLY A 44 -3.19 1.17 -17.03
C GLY A 44 -2.20 1.28 -18.18
N THR A 45 -1.98 2.49 -18.72
CA THR A 45 -0.99 2.73 -19.77
C THR A 45 0.42 2.39 -19.31
N VAL A 46 0.83 2.85 -18.12
CA VAL A 46 2.17 2.53 -17.58
C VAL A 46 2.33 1.04 -17.30
N GLY A 47 1.31 0.39 -16.76
CA GLY A 47 1.30 -1.06 -16.55
C GLY A 47 1.46 -1.85 -17.84
N LEU A 48 0.79 -1.43 -18.92
CA LEU A 48 0.95 -2.03 -20.25
C LEU A 48 2.37 -1.80 -20.79
N LEU A 49 2.92 -0.59 -20.66
CA LEU A 49 4.29 -0.28 -21.09
C LEU A 49 5.32 -1.15 -20.36
N LEU A 50 5.20 -1.26 -19.03
CA LEU A 50 6.09 -2.10 -18.23
C LEU A 50 5.98 -3.58 -18.64
N LYS A 51 4.77 -4.07 -18.91
CA LYS A 51 4.53 -5.44 -19.39
C LYS A 51 5.12 -5.69 -20.77
N PHE A 52 5.04 -4.73 -21.69
CA PHE A 52 5.68 -4.82 -23.00
C PHE A 52 7.20 -4.85 -22.90
N LEU A 53 7.79 -4.00 -22.03
CA LEU A 53 9.23 -3.99 -21.78
C LEU A 53 9.71 -5.31 -21.17
N GLU A 54 8.95 -5.89 -20.24
CA GLU A 54 9.25 -7.20 -19.66
C GLU A 54 9.19 -8.32 -20.70
N GLY A 55 8.22 -8.28 -21.62
CA GLY A 55 8.12 -9.21 -22.74
C GLY A 55 9.31 -9.13 -23.71
N ALA A 56 9.73 -7.91 -24.07
CA ALA A 56 10.87 -7.69 -24.95
C ALA A 56 12.22 -8.08 -24.32
N ALA A 57 12.36 -7.87 -23.00
CA ALA A 57 13.53 -8.30 -22.23
C ALA A 57 13.70 -9.82 -22.24
N ARG A 58 12.59 -10.57 -22.14
CA ARG A 58 12.58 -12.04 -22.15
C ARG A 58 12.79 -12.67 -23.53
N SER A 59 12.45 -11.96 -24.61
CA SER A 59 12.64 -12.44 -25.99
C SER A 59 14.06 -12.25 -26.53
N SER A 60 14.99 -11.74 -25.71
CA SER A 60 16.38 -11.49 -26.11
C SER A 60 17.24 -12.75 -25.89
N ASP A 61 17.67 -13.41 -26.96
CA ASP A 61 18.55 -14.60 -26.93
C ASP A 61 19.97 -14.32 -26.38
N HIS A 62 20.30 -13.05 -26.07
CA HIS A 62 21.60 -12.65 -25.55
C HIS A 62 21.54 -12.47 -24.02
N PRO A 63 22.21 -13.32 -23.21
CA PRO A 63 22.06 -13.33 -21.74
C PRO A 63 22.45 -11.99 -21.07
N ALA A 64 23.42 -11.27 -21.65
CA ALA A 64 23.82 -9.94 -21.18
C ALA A 64 22.74 -8.86 -21.42
N ALA A 65 22.02 -8.92 -22.55
CA ALA A 65 20.94 -7.98 -22.85
C ALA A 65 19.72 -8.24 -21.97
N ALA A 66 19.40 -9.51 -21.72
CA ALA A 66 18.33 -9.91 -20.79
C ALA A 66 18.62 -9.44 -19.35
N ALA A 67 19.87 -9.58 -18.88
CA ALA A 67 20.28 -9.09 -17.56
C ALA A 67 20.21 -7.55 -17.45
N MET A 68 20.63 -6.81 -18.48
CA MET A 68 20.50 -5.35 -18.49
C MET A 68 19.03 -4.91 -18.45
N ALA A 69 18.18 -5.55 -19.26
CA ALA A 69 16.77 -5.24 -19.35
C ALA A 69 16.03 -5.55 -18.03
N SER A 70 16.41 -6.63 -17.32
CA SER A 70 15.83 -6.94 -16.00
C SER A 70 16.19 -5.89 -14.95
N VAL A 71 17.43 -5.41 -14.92
CA VAL A 71 17.86 -4.33 -14.01
C VAL A 71 17.08 -3.05 -14.27
N ILE A 72 16.95 -2.64 -15.54
CA ILE A 72 16.16 -1.46 -15.92
C ILE A 72 14.70 -1.63 -15.49
N HIS A 73 14.14 -2.82 -15.67
CA HIS A 73 12.76 -3.10 -15.25
C HIS A 73 12.58 -3.00 -13.74
N VAL A 74 13.50 -3.55 -12.95
CA VAL A 74 13.48 -3.45 -11.48
C VAL A 74 13.59 -2.00 -11.03
N ILE A 75 14.54 -1.24 -11.57
CA ILE A 75 14.73 0.18 -11.21
C ILE A 75 13.51 1.00 -11.61
N GLY A 76 12.98 0.80 -12.82
CA GLY A 76 11.77 1.47 -13.30
C GLY A 76 10.56 1.16 -12.43
N GLY A 77 10.39 -0.10 -12.04
CA GLY A 77 9.34 -0.54 -11.13
C GLY A 77 9.47 0.09 -9.73
N LEU A 78 10.68 0.13 -9.18
CA LEU A 78 10.96 0.80 -7.90
C LEU A 78 10.68 2.30 -7.97
N ALA A 79 11.14 2.98 -9.03
CA ALA A 79 10.88 4.39 -9.23
C ALA A 79 9.38 4.67 -9.33
N TRP A 80 8.65 3.84 -10.06
CA TRP A 80 7.19 3.92 -10.16
C TRP A 80 6.52 3.73 -8.80
N TRP A 81 6.94 2.72 -8.04
CA TRP A 81 6.42 2.45 -6.70
C TRP A 81 6.62 3.65 -5.77
N VAL A 82 7.83 4.23 -5.72
CA VAL A 82 8.14 5.45 -4.94
C VAL A 82 7.24 6.63 -5.36
N MET A 83 7.09 6.85 -6.66
CA MET A 83 6.26 7.95 -7.18
C MET A 83 4.77 7.77 -6.91
N THR A 84 4.30 6.55 -6.69
CA THR A 84 2.87 6.26 -6.56
C THR A 84 2.41 5.94 -5.14
N PHE A 85 3.34 5.67 -4.22
CA PHE A 85 3.06 5.25 -2.84
C PHE A 85 2.08 6.18 -2.08
N PHE A 86 2.33 7.50 -2.10
CA PHE A 86 1.49 8.51 -1.41
C PHE A 86 0.54 9.26 -2.35
N MET A 87 0.31 8.74 -3.55
CA MET A 87 -0.54 9.43 -4.50
C MET A 87 -1.99 9.51 -4.04
N ILE A 88 -2.53 8.44 -3.45
CA ILE A 88 -3.93 8.43 -3.01
C ILE A 88 -4.17 9.52 -1.95
N PRO A 89 -3.38 9.61 -0.86
CA PRO A 89 -3.51 10.72 0.09
C PRO A 89 -3.43 12.10 -0.56
N HIS A 90 -2.48 12.33 -1.49
CA HIS A 90 -2.36 13.61 -2.19
C HIS A 90 -3.58 13.94 -3.07
N LEU A 91 -4.15 12.95 -3.75
CA LEU A 91 -5.33 13.13 -4.59
C LEU A 91 -6.57 13.44 -3.76
N ILE A 92 -6.79 12.72 -2.66
CA ILE A 92 -8.05 12.79 -1.92
C ILE A 92 -8.03 13.82 -0.79
N LEU A 93 -6.94 13.90 -0.03
CA LEU A 93 -6.83 14.76 1.16
C LEU A 93 -6.39 16.17 0.78
N GLU A 94 -5.45 16.31 -0.16
CA GLU A 94 -4.96 17.61 -0.63
C GLU A 94 -5.63 18.08 -1.92
N GLY A 95 -6.38 17.20 -2.61
CA GLY A 95 -7.08 17.56 -3.84
C GLY A 95 -6.18 17.86 -5.03
N LYS A 96 -4.95 17.34 -5.03
CA LYS A 96 -3.98 17.56 -6.12
C LYS A 96 -4.41 16.89 -7.43
N SER A 97 -3.89 17.42 -8.54
CA SER A 97 -3.95 16.74 -9.83
C SER A 97 -3.06 15.49 -9.83
N VAL A 98 -3.24 14.57 -10.79
CA VAL A 98 -2.38 13.37 -10.91
C VAL A 98 -0.90 13.72 -11.00
N GLY A 99 -0.55 14.71 -11.84
CA GLY A 99 0.85 15.11 -12.02
C GLY A 99 1.47 15.71 -10.76
N ASP A 100 0.72 16.56 -10.06
CA ASP A 100 1.20 17.17 -8.81
C ASP A 100 1.26 16.16 -7.67
N ALA A 101 0.34 15.19 -7.65
CA ALA A 101 0.35 14.10 -6.69
C ALA A 101 1.56 13.18 -6.85
N LEU A 102 1.96 12.85 -8.09
CA LEU A 102 3.18 12.06 -8.35
C LEU A 102 4.45 12.79 -7.86
N LYS A 103 4.55 14.10 -8.17
CA LYS A 103 5.69 14.93 -7.72
C LYS A 103 5.76 15.02 -6.20
N ALA A 104 4.62 15.27 -5.55
CA ALA A 104 4.55 15.38 -4.09
C ALA A 104 4.68 14.03 -3.38
N SER A 105 4.28 12.93 -4.01
CA SER A 105 4.45 11.58 -3.47
C SER A 105 5.94 11.27 -3.30
N LYS A 106 6.77 11.61 -4.30
CA LYS A 106 8.22 11.43 -4.22
C LYS A 106 8.81 12.12 -2.97
N THR A 107 8.48 13.40 -2.76
CA THR A 107 9.01 14.15 -1.61
C THR A 107 8.56 13.53 -0.30
N THR A 108 7.26 13.24 -0.19
CA THR A 108 6.66 12.64 1.02
C THR A 108 7.23 11.24 1.31
N PHE A 109 7.59 10.48 0.26
CA PHE A 109 8.21 9.16 0.38
C PHE A 109 9.60 9.23 0.99
N PHE A 110 10.46 10.13 0.50
CA PHE A 110 11.80 10.28 1.05
C PHE A 110 11.80 10.90 2.46
N ASP A 111 10.79 11.71 2.79
CA ASP A 111 10.59 12.20 4.16
C ASP A 111 10.27 11.09 5.18
N THR A 112 9.85 9.91 4.72
CA THR A 112 9.41 8.79 5.55
C THR A 112 9.96 7.45 5.07
N TRP A 113 11.08 7.45 4.33
CA TRP A 113 11.58 6.26 3.63
C TRP A 113 11.81 5.08 4.61
N GLY A 114 12.44 5.35 5.75
CA GLY A 114 12.71 4.34 6.77
C GLY A 114 11.43 3.77 7.37
N GLU A 115 10.51 4.65 7.77
CA GLU A 115 9.23 4.26 8.37
C GLU A 115 8.32 3.52 7.37
N ASN A 116 8.34 3.87 6.08
CA ASN A 116 7.60 3.18 5.03
C ASN A 116 8.07 1.73 4.88
N ILE A 117 9.39 1.49 4.89
CA ILE A 117 9.95 0.13 4.81
C ILE A 117 9.61 -0.66 6.06
N VAL A 118 9.85 -0.09 7.25
CA VAL A 118 9.62 -0.80 8.52
C VAL A 118 8.16 -1.15 8.72
N SER A 119 7.24 -0.22 8.42
CA SER A 119 5.79 -0.49 8.51
C SER A 119 5.34 -1.56 7.52
N GLY A 120 5.79 -1.50 6.26
CA GLY A 120 5.47 -2.51 5.24
C GLY A 120 5.99 -3.90 5.62
N LEU A 121 7.22 -3.98 6.14
CA LEU A 121 7.79 -5.24 6.64
C LEU A 121 7.04 -5.75 7.87
N GLY A 122 6.66 -4.87 8.80
CA GLY A 122 5.87 -5.22 9.98
C GLY A 122 4.50 -5.82 9.61
N ILE A 123 3.77 -5.18 8.69
CA ILE A 123 2.48 -5.69 8.21
C ILE A 123 2.67 -7.05 7.52
N SER A 124 3.68 -7.18 6.67
CA SER A 124 3.98 -8.43 5.96
C SER A 124 4.38 -9.56 6.91
N LEU A 125 5.15 -9.25 7.96
CA LEU A 125 5.54 -10.22 8.98
C LEU A 125 4.32 -10.72 9.75
N VAL A 126 3.43 -9.81 10.18
CA VAL A 126 2.18 -10.18 10.84
C VAL A 126 1.32 -11.03 9.92
N ALA A 127 1.15 -10.63 8.65
CA ALA A 127 0.41 -11.39 7.66
C ALA A 127 0.98 -12.80 7.45
N PHE A 128 2.31 -12.92 7.38
CA PHE A 128 3.01 -14.19 7.25
C PHE A 128 2.75 -15.09 8.47
N LEU A 129 2.80 -14.54 9.68
CA LEU A 129 2.50 -15.31 10.90
C LEU A 129 1.06 -15.82 10.94
N PHE A 130 0.09 -15.05 10.43
CA PHE A 130 -1.30 -15.52 10.27
C PHE A 130 -1.47 -16.51 9.11
N ALA A 131 -0.68 -16.39 8.05
CA ALA A 131 -0.74 -17.30 6.91
C ALA A 131 -0.37 -18.74 7.28
N ILE A 132 0.55 -18.95 8.22
CA ILE A 132 0.97 -20.29 8.68
C ILE A 132 -0.20 -21.13 9.22
N PRO A 133 -0.95 -20.70 10.26
CA PRO A 133 -2.08 -21.46 10.76
C PRO A 133 -3.23 -21.56 9.75
N ILE A 134 -3.46 -20.51 8.94
CA ILE A 134 -4.46 -20.55 7.86
C ILE A 134 -4.11 -21.64 6.84
N LEU A 135 -2.83 -21.75 6.45
CA LEU A 135 -2.36 -22.78 5.54
C LEU A 135 -2.50 -24.18 6.14
N GLY A 136 -2.10 -24.37 7.40
CA GLY A 136 -2.25 -25.64 8.10
C GLY A 136 -3.72 -26.09 8.19
N LEU A 137 -4.61 -25.17 8.57
CA LEU A 137 -6.05 -25.43 8.61
C LEU A 137 -6.60 -25.76 7.22
N SER A 138 -6.19 -25.00 6.20
CA SER A 138 -6.63 -25.20 4.81
C SER A 138 -6.25 -26.59 4.30
N ILE A 139 -4.99 -27.01 4.52
CA ILE A 139 -4.51 -28.35 4.13
C ILE A 139 -5.32 -29.42 4.86
N GLY A 140 -5.51 -29.29 6.19
CA GLY A 140 -6.30 -30.24 6.97
C GLY A 140 -7.74 -30.38 6.46
N LEU A 141 -8.40 -29.26 6.15
CA LEU A 141 -9.76 -29.23 5.62
C LEU A 141 -9.84 -29.82 4.21
N ILE A 142 -8.85 -29.60 3.35
CA ILE A 142 -8.81 -30.21 2.02
C ILE A 142 -8.72 -31.74 2.13
N ILE A 143 -7.89 -32.25 3.04
CA ILE A 143 -7.73 -33.69 3.27
C ILE A 143 -9.03 -34.31 3.81
N VAL A 144 -9.70 -33.66 4.76
CA VAL A 144 -10.87 -34.22 5.46
C VAL A 144 -12.19 -33.99 4.71
N ALA A 145 -12.37 -32.81 4.11
CA ALA A 145 -13.63 -32.36 3.52
C ALA A 145 -13.58 -32.18 1.99
N GLY A 146 -12.44 -32.48 1.35
CA GLY A 146 -12.29 -32.47 -0.11
C GLY A 146 -12.61 -31.10 -0.73
N PRO A 147 -13.54 -31.01 -1.71
CA PRO A 147 -13.88 -29.76 -2.39
C PRO A 147 -14.24 -28.59 -1.48
N LEU A 148 -14.90 -28.84 -0.34
CA LEU A 148 -15.26 -27.79 0.61
C LEU A 148 -14.02 -27.15 1.26
N GLY A 149 -12.94 -27.91 1.43
CA GLY A 149 -11.68 -27.39 1.98
C GLY A 149 -11.07 -26.28 1.13
N TYR A 150 -11.16 -26.38 -0.20
CA TYR A 150 -10.69 -25.33 -1.11
C TYR A 150 -11.52 -24.04 -0.98
N VAL A 151 -12.83 -24.16 -0.78
CA VAL A 151 -13.71 -22.99 -0.57
C VAL A 151 -13.34 -22.26 0.72
N VAL A 152 -13.16 -23.00 1.81
CA VAL A 152 -12.75 -22.40 3.09
C VAL A 152 -11.37 -21.76 2.98
N ALA A 153 -10.41 -22.43 2.33
CA ALA A 153 -9.08 -21.87 2.08
C ALA A 153 -9.15 -20.55 1.30
N ALA A 154 -9.92 -20.50 0.21
CA ALA A 154 -10.10 -19.30 -0.59
C ALA A 154 -10.69 -18.14 0.22
N VAL A 155 -11.68 -18.41 1.08
CA VAL A 155 -12.27 -17.40 1.97
C VAL A 155 -11.24 -16.89 2.98
N LEU A 156 -10.52 -17.78 3.67
CA LEU A 156 -9.54 -17.38 4.68
C LEU A 156 -8.38 -16.58 4.09
N PHE A 157 -7.82 -17.02 2.96
CA PHE A 157 -6.78 -16.26 2.27
C PHE A 157 -7.32 -14.95 1.69
N GLY A 158 -8.55 -14.92 1.17
CA GLY A 158 -9.20 -13.68 0.73
C GLY A 158 -9.36 -12.67 1.87
N LEU A 159 -9.76 -13.12 3.06
CA LEU A 159 -9.83 -12.30 4.26
C LEU A 159 -8.45 -11.79 4.69
N LEU A 160 -7.42 -12.65 4.65
CA LEU A 160 -6.06 -12.24 4.96
C LEU A 160 -5.56 -11.16 3.98
N ILE A 161 -5.74 -11.37 2.68
CA ILE A 161 -5.30 -10.42 1.64
C ILE A 161 -6.03 -9.07 1.78
N THR A 162 -7.34 -9.09 2.00
CA THR A 162 -8.13 -7.86 2.18
C THR A 162 -7.75 -7.14 3.48
N TRP A 163 -7.44 -7.88 4.54
CA TRP A 163 -6.90 -7.33 5.78
C TRP A 163 -5.53 -6.66 5.56
N VAL A 164 -4.59 -7.34 4.89
CA VAL A 164 -3.26 -6.78 4.56
C VAL A 164 -3.40 -5.50 3.76
N ASN A 165 -4.21 -5.52 2.69
CA ASN A 165 -4.41 -4.34 1.85
C ASN A 165 -4.99 -3.17 2.66
N THR A 166 -5.96 -3.46 3.54
CA THR A 166 -6.56 -2.42 4.40
C THR A 166 -5.54 -1.86 5.39
N ALA A 167 -4.76 -2.71 6.05
CA ALA A 167 -3.71 -2.32 6.98
C ALA A 167 -2.64 -1.45 6.30
N GLU A 168 -2.22 -1.81 5.09
CA GLU A 168 -1.31 -1.00 4.27
C GLU A 168 -1.89 0.40 3.98
N GLN A 169 -3.16 0.49 3.56
CA GLN A 169 -3.78 1.79 3.27
C GLN A 169 -3.89 2.67 4.54
N VAL A 170 -4.19 2.08 5.70
CA VAL A 170 -4.21 2.79 6.98
C VAL A 170 -2.80 3.26 7.36
N ALA A 171 -1.79 2.41 7.19
CA ALA A 171 -0.40 2.78 7.44
C ALA A 171 0.08 3.92 6.52
N VAL A 172 -0.26 3.86 5.22
CA VAL A 172 0.00 4.95 4.27
C VAL A 172 -0.67 6.25 4.72
N ALA A 173 -1.91 6.21 5.20
CA ALA A 173 -2.58 7.42 5.73
C ALA A 173 -1.86 7.99 6.97
N ALA A 174 -1.41 7.11 7.89
CA ALA A 174 -0.68 7.50 9.09
C ALA A 174 0.69 8.10 8.76
N LEU A 175 1.46 7.46 7.88
CA LEU A 175 2.77 7.92 7.43
C LEU A 175 2.67 9.22 6.65
N PHE A 176 1.60 9.38 5.85
CA PHE A 176 1.32 10.64 5.18
C PHE A 176 1.10 11.78 6.17
N ARG A 177 0.27 11.57 7.19
CA ARG A 177 0.05 12.55 8.26
C ARG A 177 1.35 12.85 9.01
N TYR A 178 2.11 11.83 9.35
CA TYR A 178 3.41 11.98 10.02
C TYR A 178 4.39 12.80 9.18
N ALA A 179 4.47 12.55 7.86
CA ALA A 179 5.32 13.32 6.95
C ALA A 179 4.97 14.81 6.94
N LYS A 180 3.66 15.14 7.03
CA LYS A 180 3.16 16.52 7.00
C LYS A 180 3.26 17.23 8.35
N ASP A 181 2.80 16.57 9.40
CA ASP A 181 2.61 17.19 10.70
C ASP A 181 3.88 17.06 11.58
N LYS A 182 4.85 16.22 11.16
CA LYS A 182 6.07 15.83 11.92
C LYS A 182 5.78 15.39 13.36
N LYS A 183 4.53 14.99 13.61
CA LYS A 183 4.01 14.53 14.89
C LYS A 183 3.21 13.26 14.64
N MET A 184 3.19 12.40 15.65
CA MET A 184 2.34 11.21 15.64
C MET A 184 0.87 11.60 15.43
N PRO A 185 0.08 10.81 14.69
CA PRO A 185 -1.37 10.98 14.65
C PRO A 185 -1.99 11.07 16.05
N GLN A 186 -3.07 11.84 16.21
CA GLN A 186 -3.66 12.13 17.53
C GLN A 186 -4.05 10.86 18.31
N ILE A 187 -4.49 9.81 17.61
CA ILE A 187 -4.82 8.52 18.25
C ILE A 187 -3.65 7.92 19.04
N TYR A 188 -2.41 8.13 18.57
CA TYR A 188 -1.20 7.66 19.23
C TYR A 188 -0.75 8.63 20.33
N GLN A 189 -0.92 9.94 20.12
CA GLN A 189 -0.66 10.95 21.16
C GLN A 189 -1.55 10.72 22.38
N ASN A 190 -2.82 10.37 22.18
CA ASN A 190 -3.76 10.02 23.25
C ASN A 190 -3.33 8.78 24.06
N GLN A 191 -2.43 7.95 23.51
CA GLN A 191 -1.85 6.79 24.18
C GLN A 191 -0.44 7.09 24.74
N GLY A 192 -0.03 8.35 24.78
CA GLY A 192 1.28 8.78 25.30
C GLY A 192 2.43 8.71 24.29
N MET A 193 2.17 8.35 23.02
CA MET A 193 3.18 8.31 21.97
C MET A 193 3.22 9.62 21.18
N THR A 194 4.05 10.56 21.63
CA THR A 194 4.22 11.88 20.99
C THR A 194 5.40 11.93 20.00
N VAL A 195 6.33 10.97 20.06
CA VAL A 195 7.53 10.87 19.23
C VAL A 195 7.71 9.43 18.74
N TYR A 196 8.15 9.23 17.49
CA TYR A 196 8.55 7.92 16.96
C TYR A 196 9.99 7.66 17.39
N THR A 197 10.21 6.79 18.38
CA THR A 197 11.54 6.25 18.69
C THR A 197 11.54 4.77 18.31
N PHE A 198 11.90 4.44 17.06
CA PHE A 198 12.52 3.15 16.85
C PHE A 198 13.88 3.24 17.49
N GLY A 199 14.16 2.34 18.44
CA GLY A 199 15.34 2.36 19.28
C GLY A 199 16.48 3.15 18.67
N GLU A 200 16.71 4.35 19.22
CA GLU A 200 18.09 4.72 19.46
C GLU A 200 18.67 3.50 20.15
N ALA A 201 19.41 2.67 19.40
CA ALA A 201 20.53 2.01 20.02
C ALA A 201 21.26 3.18 20.67
N GLN A 202 21.12 3.29 21.99
CA GLN A 202 21.84 4.24 22.78
C GLN A 202 23.31 3.97 22.51
N THR A 203 23.87 4.64 21.50
CA THR A 203 25.30 4.77 21.38
C THR A 203 25.64 5.87 22.37
N VAL A 204 25.95 5.38 23.57
CA VAL A 204 26.72 6.01 24.63
C VAL A 204 27.77 6.96 24.08
#